data_AF-A0A075I9D7-F1
#
_entry.id   AF-A0A075I9D7-F1
#
_cell.length_a   1.000
_cell.length_b   1.000
_cell.length_c   1.000
_cell.angle_alpha   90.00
_cell.angle_beta   90.00
_cell.angle_gamma   90.00
#
_symmetry.space_group_name_H-M   'P 1'
#
loop_
_entity.id
_entity.type
_entity.pdbx_description
1 polymer ?
#
loop_
_entity_poly.entity_id
_entity_poly.type
_entity_poly.pdbx_seq_one_letter_code
_entity_poly.pdbx_strand_id
1 'polypeptide(L)'
;MKKEKIVVYGLTTEGYFLASQMAMKGADVSIIDESSTSAVLLKAETVKTYPNLTAFQEDEPLLSVEPIDVAISNAKYLFFAPRIRKTGQDLRTEITSKYKDATKALKKGSSIIYCLPTGLGGNQENIALLTHVTGLDAGKTISYFYFPLNDLDETPEVIGSLDNQDDKILSSLLSTEKKEKNLYHLLLQNASTVSILYKNSQIFLPF
;
A
#
# COMPACT_ATOMS: atom_id res chain seq x y z
N MET A 1 11.40 8.47 -20.20
CA MET A 1 10.22 7.76 -19.66
C MET A 1 9.65 8.58 -18.51
N LYS A 2 8.32 8.66 -18.40
CA LYS A 2 7.67 9.29 -17.25
C LYS A 2 7.89 8.38 -16.04
N LYS A 3 8.33 8.95 -14.91
CA LYS A 3 8.45 8.19 -13.66
C LYS A 3 7.07 7.84 -13.15
N GLU A 4 6.91 6.62 -12.64
CA GLU A 4 5.69 6.23 -11.96
C GLU A 4 5.55 7.03 -10.66
N LYS A 5 4.36 7.62 -10.47
CA LYS A 5 4.02 8.37 -9.27
C LYS A 5 3.44 7.42 -8.24
N ILE A 6 4.08 7.34 -7.09
CA ILE A 6 3.74 6.39 -6.04
C ILE A 6 3.51 7.16 -4.75
N VAL A 7 2.42 6.83 -4.08
CA VAL A 7 2.13 7.29 -2.73
C VAL A 7 2.17 6.09 -1.79
N VAL A 8 2.88 6.23 -0.67
CA VAL A 8 2.78 5.30 0.45
C VAL A 8 2.05 5.99 1.60
N TYR A 9 0.84 5.52 1.88
CA TYR A 9 0.00 6.04 2.96
C TYR A 9 0.31 5.29 4.26
N GLY A 10 1.14 5.90 5.09
CA GLY A 10 1.63 5.35 6.34
C GLY A 10 3.15 5.49 6.51
N LEU A 11 3.57 6.35 7.43
CA LEU A 11 4.96 6.46 7.87
C LEU A 11 5.24 5.39 8.96
N THR A 12 5.26 4.14 8.52
CA THR A 12 5.62 2.95 9.32
C THR A 12 6.91 2.33 8.82
N THR A 13 7.44 1.35 9.55
CA THR A 13 8.62 0.59 9.13
C THR A 13 8.42 -0.05 7.75
N GLU A 14 7.26 -0.67 7.53
CA GLU A 14 6.87 -1.31 6.28
C GLU A 14 6.62 -0.29 5.17
N GLY A 15 5.93 0.81 5.50
CA GLY A 15 5.67 1.90 4.55
C GLY A 15 6.96 2.57 4.08
N TYR A 16 7.86 2.91 5.00
CA TYR A 16 9.16 3.49 4.68
C TYR A 16 10.03 2.54 3.86
N PHE A 17 10.01 1.25 4.17
CA PHE A 17 10.72 0.23 3.40
C PHE A 17 10.21 0.15 1.95
N LEU A 18 8.89 0.09 1.73
CA LEU A 18 8.31 0.11 0.38
C LEU A 18 8.67 1.39 -0.37
N ALA A 19 8.50 2.54 0.27
CA ALA A 19 8.82 3.84 -0.31
C ALA A 19 10.29 3.91 -0.73
N SER A 20 11.19 3.42 0.13
CA SER A 20 12.63 3.41 -0.12
C SER A 20 13.02 2.54 -1.29
N GLN A 21 12.49 1.32 -1.36
CA GLN A 21 12.74 0.44 -2.51
C GLN A 21 12.27 1.05 -3.82
N MET A 22 11.09 1.66 -3.84
CA MET A 22 10.53 2.26 -5.04
C MET A 22 11.29 3.51 -5.47
N ALA A 23 11.74 4.34 -4.52
CA ALA A 23 12.59 5.49 -4.80
C ALA A 23 13.94 5.05 -5.37
N MET A 24 14.54 3.99 -4.82
CA MET A 24 15.79 3.40 -5.33
C MET A 24 15.65 2.82 -6.74
N LYS A 25 14.46 2.34 -7.11
CA LYS A 25 14.11 1.91 -8.48
C LYS A 25 13.80 3.06 -9.44
N GLY A 26 13.91 4.32 -8.96
CA GLY A 26 13.76 5.52 -9.78
C GLY A 26 12.34 6.05 -9.92
N ALA A 27 11.38 5.52 -9.14
CA ALA A 27 10.02 6.07 -9.08
C ALA A 27 9.99 7.46 -8.43
N ASP A 28 8.88 8.18 -8.64
CA ASP A 28 8.56 9.44 -7.98
C ASP A 28 7.68 9.12 -6.77
N VAL A 29 8.26 9.15 -5.57
CA VAL A 29 7.65 8.59 -4.35
C VAL A 29 7.33 9.68 -3.35
N SER A 30 6.09 9.70 -2.88
CA SER A 30 5.65 10.51 -1.74
C SER A 30 5.21 9.59 -0.59
N ILE A 31 5.67 9.85 0.63
CA ILE A 31 5.25 9.13 1.84
C ILE A 31 4.38 10.04 2.72
N ILE A 32 3.29 9.51 3.25
CA ILE A 32 2.33 10.24 4.07
C ILE A 32 2.39 9.70 5.50
N ASP A 33 2.63 10.59 6.45
CA ASP A 33 2.24 10.37 7.84
C ASP A 33 0.79 10.82 8.01
N GLU A 34 -0.08 9.93 8.49
CA GLU A 34 -1.51 10.20 8.64
C GLU A 34 -1.84 11.28 9.69
N SER A 35 -0.85 11.65 10.50
CA SER A 35 -0.95 12.79 11.43
C SER A 35 -0.53 14.12 10.82
N SER A 36 -0.03 14.12 9.58
CA SER A 36 0.37 15.30 8.81
C SER A 36 -0.70 15.71 7.79
N THR A 37 -0.61 16.95 7.30
CA THR A 37 -1.43 17.47 6.19
C THR A 37 -0.70 17.42 4.84
N SER A 38 0.57 17.01 4.84
CA SER A 38 1.44 17.02 3.67
C SER A 38 2.12 15.66 3.48
N ALA A 39 2.35 15.31 2.22
CA ALA A 39 3.14 14.16 1.80
C ALA A 39 4.60 14.59 1.61
N VAL A 40 5.54 13.80 2.11
CA VAL A 40 6.98 14.04 1.99
C VAL A 40 7.51 13.35 0.75
N LEU A 41 8.25 14.08 -0.08
CA LEU A 41 8.88 13.55 -1.29
C LEU A 41 10.17 12.79 -0.92
N LEU A 42 10.21 11.51 -1.26
CA LEU A 42 11.33 10.62 -0.96
C LEU A 42 12.16 10.34 -2.21
N LYS A 43 13.38 10.88 -2.25
CA LYS A 43 14.32 10.69 -3.37
C LYS A 43 15.32 9.61 -3.05
N ALA A 44 15.89 8.98 -4.09
CA ALA A 44 16.93 7.96 -3.97
C ALA A 44 18.15 8.43 -3.15
N GLU A 45 18.51 9.71 -3.20
CA GLU A 45 19.57 10.28 -2.37
C GLU A 45 19.20 10.27 -0.88
N THR A 46 17.99 10.68 -0.54
CA THR A 46 17.47 10.68 0.83
C THR A 46 17.49 9.27 1.42
N VAL A 47 17.02 8.26 0.69
CA VAL A 47 16.99 6.89 1.21
C VAL A 47 18.36 6.20 1.28
N LYS A 48 19.35 6.68 0.55
CA LYS A 48 20.74 6.26 0.74
C LYS A 48 21.33 6.83 2.02
N THR A 49 20.98 8.08 2.35
CA THR A 49 21.40 8.73 3.60
C THR A 49 20.68 8.15 4.80
N TYR A 50 19.38 7.85 4.66
CA TYR A 50 18.50 7.37 5.73
C TYR A 50 17.97 5.97 5.38
N PRO A 51 18.73 4.89 5.64
CA PRO A 51 18.40 3.56 5.17
C PRO A 51 17.19 2.91 5.86
N ASN A 52 16.76 3.44 7.02
CA ASN A 52 15.62 2.92 7.77
C ASN A 52 14.81 4.07 8.40
N LEU A 53 13.61 3.74 8.88
CA LEU A 53 12.69 4.73 9.44
C LEU A 53 13.28 5.44 10.66
N THR A 54 13.99 4.72 11.55
CA THR A 54 14.60 5.32 12.75
C THR A 54 15.57 6.43 12.38
N ALA A 55 16.52 6.15 11.48
CA ALA A 55 17.48 7.15 11.00
C ALA A 55 16.79 8.34 10.33
N PHE A 56 15.71 8.09 9.59
CA PHE A 56 14.93 9.15 8.95
C PHE A 56 14.22 10.06 9.96
N GLN A 57 13.70 9.48 11.05
CA GLN A 57 12.96 10.23 12.07
C GLN A 57 13.87 10.96 13.05
N GLU A 58 15.02 10.38 13.42
CA GLU A 58 15.96 11.02 14.35
C GLU A 58 16.62 12.27 13.77
N ASP A 59 16.94 12.25 12.47
CA ASP A 59 17.63 13.36 11.81
C ASP A 59 16.68 14.44 11.26
N GLU A 60 15.36 14.19 11.26
CA GLU A 60 14.30 15.08 10.75
C GLU A 60 14.71 15.89 9.49
N PRO A 61 15.01 15.21 8.37
CA PRO A 61 15.59 15.87 7.21
C PRO A 61 14.64 16.91 6.61
N LEU A 62 15.21 18.04 6.19
CA LEU A 62 14.47 19.08 5.47
C LEU A 62 14.16 18.61 4.05
N LEU A 63 12.97 18.04 3.87
CA LEU A 63 12.52 17.49 2.61
C LEU A 63 11.40 18.33 1.99
N SER A 64 11.28 18.24 0.67
CA SER A 64 10.17 18.85 -0.05
C SER A 64 8.88 18.11 0.28
N VAL A 65 7.79 18.88 0.36
CA VAL A 65 6.46 18.36 0.67
C VAL A 65 5.44 18.86 -0.34
N GLU A 66 4.34 18.12 -0.48
CA GLU A 66 3.16 18.55 -1.25
C GLU A 66 1.86 18.22 -0.49
N PRO A 67 0.74 18.89 -0.76
CA PRO A 67 -0.53 18.56 -0.12
C PRO A 67 -0.94 17.10 -0.39
N ILE A 68 -1.46 16.41 0.64
CA ILE A 68 -1.85 14.99 0.56
C ILE A 68 -2.78 14.70 -0.63
N ASP A 69 -3.82 15.51 -0.83
CA ASP A 69 -4.78 15.31 -1.91
C ASP A 69 -4.12 15.49 -3.30
N VAL A 70 -3.11 16.35 -3.41
CA VAL A 70 -2.34 16.53 -4.65
C VAL A 70 -1.47 15.31 -4.92
N ALA A 71 -0.78 14.79 -3.91
CA ALA A 71 0.01 13.56 -4.02
C ALA A 71 -0.86 12.38 -4.47
N ILE A 72 -1.96 12.12 -3.74
CA ILE A 72 -2.88 10.99 -4.01
C ILE A 72 -3.51 11.13 -5.39
N SER A 73 -3.98 12.32 -5.77
CA SER A 73 -4.68 12.50 -7.04
C SER A 73 -3.78 12.44 -8.28
N ASN A 74 -2.46 12.50 -8.08
CA ASN A 74 -1.45 12.32 -9.12
C ASN A 74 -0.82 10.92 -9.11
N ALA A 75 -1.10 10.12 -8.08
CA ALA A 75 -0.52 8.80 -7.91
C ALA A 75 -1.07 7.81 -8.94
N LYS A 76 -0.16 7.08 -9.57
CA LYS A 76 -0.50 5.86 -10.30
C LYS A 76 -0.75 4.72 -9.31
N TYR A 77 0.07 4.60 -8.27
CA TYR A 77 -0.03 3.58 -7.24
C TYR A 77 -0.15 4.22 -5.86
N LEU A 78 -1.13 3.77 -5.06
CA LEU A 78 -1.23 4.08 -3.64
C LEU A 78 -1.09 2.81 -2.82
N PHE A 79 -0.04 2.72 -2.01
CA PHE A 79 0.17 1.65 -1.03
C PHE A 79 -0.46 2.06 0.29
N PHE A 80 -1.47 1.32 0.72
CA PHE A 80 -2.17 1.57 1.98
C PHE A 80 -1.55 0.74 3.10
N ALA A 81 -0.61 1.33 3.83
CA ALA A 81 0.13 0.71 4.93
C ALA A 81 0.12 1.61 6.19
N PRO A 82 -1.06 2.04 6.67
CA PRO A 82 -1.15 3.00 7.77
C PRO A 82 -0.60 2.45 9.08
N ARG A 83 -0.16 3.35 9.95
CA ARG A 83 0.14 3.03 11.35
C ARG A 83 -1.16 2.74 12.08
N ILE A 84 -1.31 1.56 12.67
CA ILE A 84 -2.48 1.21 13.47
C ILE A 84 -2.20 1.48 14.96
N ARG A 85 -3.06 2.23 15.64
CA ARG A 85 -2.87 2.58 17.06
C ARG A 85 -3.93 1.97 17.98
N LYS A 86 -5.13 1.70 17.47
CA LYS A 86 -6.24 1.15 18.24
C LYS A 86 -6.31 -0.37 18.12
N THR A 87 -6.96 -1.01 19.10
CA THR A 87 -7.18 -2.46 19.15
C THR A 87 -8.66 -2.77 19.40
N GLY A 88 -9.08 -4.02 19.21
CA GLY A 88 -10.46 -4.45 19.45
C GLY A 88 -11.46 -3.81 18.49
N GLN A 89 -12.64 -3.42 18.98
CA GLN A 89 -13.72 -2.86 18.14
C GLN A 89 -13.32 -1.56 17.44
N ASP A 90 -12.45 -0.76 18.07
CA ASP A 90 -12.02 0.52 17.53
C ASP A 90 -11.05 0.39 16.34
N LEU A 91 -10.40 -0.77 16.20
CA LEU A 91 -9.46 -1.06 15.11
C LEU A 91 -10.13 -0.93 13.74
N ARG A 92 -11.30 -1.54 13.57
CA ARG A 92 -12.03 -1.54 12.30
C ARG A 92 -12.42 -0.12 11.89
N THR A 93 -12.88 0.68 12.86
CA THR A 93 -13.26 2.07 12.64
C THR A 93 -12.06 2.91 12.24
N GLU A 94 -10.91 2.73 12.91
CA GLU A 94 -9.67 3.44 12.56
C GLU A 94 -9.22 3.12 11.13
N ILE A 95 -9.12 1.84 10.78
CA ILE A 95 -8.72 1.38 9.43
C ILE A 95 -9.68 1.94 8.38
N THR A 96 -10.99 1.83 8.62
CA THR A 96 -12.02 2.32 7.69
C THR A 96 -11.90 3.83 7.48
N SER A 97 -11.68 4.62 8.53
CA SER A 97 -11.50 6.07 8.41
C SER A 97 -10.27 6.39 7.57
N LYS A 98 -9.13 5.77 7.89
CA LYS A 98 -7.87 5.99 7.16
C LYS A 98 -7.97 5.57 5.70
N TYR A 99 -8.67 4.47 5.42
CA TYR A 99 -8.88 4.01 4.05
C TYR A 99 -9.74 4.99 3.24
N LYS A 100 -10.79 5.56 3.85
CA LYS A 100 -11.58 6.64 3.22
C LYS A 100 -10.71 7.86 2.92
N ASP A 101 -9.89 8.30 3.88
CA ASP A 101 -9.00 9.44 3.71
C ASP A 101 -7.95 9.22 2.62
N ALA A 102 -7.38 8.02 2.55
CA ALA A 102 -6.39 7.63 1.53
C ALA A 102 -7.00 7.50 0.13
N THR A 103 -8.29 7.16 0.01
CA THR A 103 -8.92 6.85 -1.28
C THR A 103 -9.69 8.01 -1.88
N LYS A 104 -10.17 8.97 -1.09
CA LYS A 104 -11.07 10.06 -1.55
C LYS A 104 -10.54 10.88 -2.73
N ALA A 105 -9.21 11.05 -2.83
CA ALA A 105 -8.59 11.87 -3.86
C ALA A 105 -8.09 11.04 -5.07
N LEU A 106 -8.27 9.71 -5.06
CA LEU A 106 -7.85 8.84 -6.17
C LEU A 106 -8.64 9.15 -7.44
N LYS A 107 -7.97 9.03 -8.58
CA LYS A 107 -8.57 9.27 -9.90
C LYS A 107 -8.68 7.98 -10.71
N LYS A 108 -9.50 8.04 -11.77
CA LYS A 108 -9.59 6.98 -12.77
C LYS A 108 -8.21 6.61 -13.31
N GLY A 109 -7.92 5.32 -13.39
CA GLY A 109 -6.66 4.76 -13.86
C GLY A 109 -5.60 4.58 -12.78
N SER A 110 -5.84 5.04 -11.55
CA SER A 110 -4.99 4.74 -10.39
C SER A 110 -5.19 3.30 -9.91
N SER A 111 -4.25 2.84 -9.10
CA SER A 111 -4.24 1.52 -8.47
C SER A 111 -4.07 1.68 -6.96
N ILE A 112 -4.89 1.00 -6.18
CA ILE A 112 -4.67 0.86 -4.74
C ILE A 112 -4.12 -0.53 -4.42
N ILE A 113 -3.10 -0.56 -3.55
CA ILE A 113 -2.51 -1.78 -3.02
C ILE A 113 -2.81 -1.80 -1.52
N TYR A 114 -3.73 -2.67 -1.12
CA TYR A 114 -4.09 -2.85 0.28
C TYR A 114 -3.03 -3.71 0.99
N CYS A 115 -2.30 -3.11 1.93
CA CYS A 115 -1.12 -3.72 2.54
C CYS A 115 -1.36 -4.22 3.97
N LEU A 116 -2.57 -4.10 4.52
CA LEU A 116 -2.90 -4.65 5.83
C LEU A 116 -3.44 -6.08 5.69
N PRO A 117 -3.12 -6.99 6.63
CA PRO A 117 -3.79 -8.28 6.71
C PRO A 117 -5.29 -8.11 6.88
N THR A 118 -6.08 -8.95 6.20
CA THR A 118 -7.52 -8.97 6.35
C THR A 118 -8.06 -10.40 6.44
N GLY A 119 -9.10 -10.58 7.26
CA GLY A 119 -9.84 -11.83 7.34
C GLY A 119 -10.69 -12.10 6.09
N LEU A 120 -11.38 -13.24 6.11
CA LEU A 120 -12.31 -13.66 5.06
C LEU A 120 -13.35 -12.56 4.80
N GLY A 121 -13.60 -12.25 3.53
CA GLY A 121 -14.54 -11.20 3.11
C GLY A 121 -14.03 -9.77 3.27
N GLY A 122 -12.98 -9.49 4.05
CA GLY A 122 -12.57 -8.09 4.27
C GLY A 122 -12.01 -7.41 3.01
N ASN A 123 -11.39 -8.14 2.08
CA ASN A 123 -11.07 -7.59 0.75
C ASN A 123 -12.34 -7.18 -0.04
N GLN A 124 -13.45 -7.91 0.09
CA GLN A 124 -14.72 -7.52 -0.55
C GLN A 124 -15.27 -6.23 0.06
N GLU A 125 -15.20 -6.10 1.39
CA GLU A 125 -15.59 -4.87 2.09
C GLU A 125 -14.73 -3.68 1.62
N ASN A 126 -13.41 -3.86 1.51
CA ASN A 126 -12.49 -2.82 1.05
C ASN A 126 -12.73 -2.41 -0.41
N ILE A 127 -13.05 -3.36 -1.29
CA ILE A 127 -13.40 -3.10 -2.69
C ILE A 127 -14.73 -2.33 -2.79
N ALA A 128 -15.73 -2.74 -2.00
CA ALA A 128 -17.02 -2.06 -1.95
C ALA A 128 -16.87 -0.63 -1.41
N LEU A 129 -16.06 -0.44 -0.37
CA LEU A 129 -15.77 0.86 0.20
C LEU A 129 -15.00 1.76 -0.77
N LEU A 130 -14.01 1.22 -1.50
CA LEU A 130 -13.29 1.96 -2.55
C LEU A 130 -14.26 2.50 -3.59
N THR A 131 -15.16 1.65 -4.09
CA THR A 131 -16.17 2.00 -5.08
C THR A 131 -17.10 3.09 -4.53
N HIS A 132 -17.56 2.94 -3.30
CA HIS A 132 -18.45 3.90 -2.65
C HIS A 132 -17.81 5.28 -2.46
N VAL A 133 -16.55 5.33 -2.01
CA VAL A 133 -15.84 6.59 -1.71
C VAL A 133 -15.44 7.32 -2.98
N THR A 134 -14.96 6.60 -3.99
CA THR A 134 -14.42 7.21 -5.22
C THR A 134 -15.47 7.39 -6.31
N GLY A 135 -16.58 6.64 -6.26
CA GLY A 135 -17.53 6.53 -7.37
C GLY A 135 -16.97 5.80 -8.59
N LEU A 136 -15.80 5.15 -8.48
CA LEU A 136 -15.14 4.42 -9.55
C LEU A 136 -15.39 2.92 -9.44
N ASP A 137 -15.65 2.27 -10.57
CA ASP A 137 -15.78 0.82 -10.65
C ASP A 137 -14.42 0.14 -10.43
N ALA A 138 -14.25 -0.50 -9.26
CA ALA A 138 -13.10 -1.35 -8.98
C ALA A 138 -13.04 -2.51 -9.98
N GLY A 139 -11.83 -2.84 -10.46
CA GLY A 139 -11.64 -3.85 -11.51
C GLY A 139 -11.72 -3.30 -12.93
N LYS A 140 -12.31 -2.11 -13.12
CA LYS A 140 -12.52 -1.50 -14.45
C LYS A 140 -11.85 -0.14 -14.60
N THR A 141 -12.19 0.81 -13.73
CA THR A 141 -11.74 2.21 -13.82
C THR A 141 -10.75 2.58 -12.72
N ILE A 142 -10.68 1.77 -11.67
CA ILE A 142 -9.65 1.81 -10.63
C ILE A 142 -9.23 0.37 -10.34
N SER A 143 -7.94 0.15 -10.15
CA SER A 143 -7.39 -1.18 -9.86
C SER A 143 -7.27 -1.41 -8.35
N TYR A 144 -7.55 -2.63 -7.91
CA TYR A 144 -7.40 -3.05 -6.53
C TYR A 144 -6.47 -4.26 -6.47
N PHE A 145 -5.41 -4.13 -5.68
CA PHE A 145 -4.46 -5.19 -5.38
C PHE A 145 -4.38 -5.43 -3.88
N TYR A 146 -4.03 -6.65 -3.50
CA TYR A 146 -3.83 -7.07 -2.12
C TYR A 146 -2.39 -7.57 -1.95
N PHE A 147 -1.65 -6.96 -1.02
CA PHE A 147 -0.25 -7.28 -0.74
C PHE A 147 0.05 -7.09 0.76
N PRO A 148 -0.43 -7.99 1.63
CA PRO A 148 -0.38 -7.81 3.08
C PRO A 148 1.06 -7.85 3.60
N LEU A 149 1.53 -6.76 4.20
CA LEU A 149 2.85 -6.69 4.83
C LEU A 149 2.73 -7.24 6.25
N ASN A 150 3.51 -8.27 6.57
CA ASN A 150 3.55 -8.90 7.90
C ASN A 150 4.89 -8.63 8.61
N ASP A 151 5.99 -8.80 7.87
CA ASP A 151 7.35 -8.49 8.30
C ASP A 151 8.17 -8.06 7.05
N LEU A 152 9.19 -7.23 7.25
CA LEU A 152 10.13 -6.83 6.21
C LEU A 152 10.86 -8.03 5.61
N ASP A 153 11.14 -9.05 6.42
CA ASP A 153 11.85 -10.26 5.99
C ASP A 153 10.94 -11.26 5.27
N GLU A 154 9.61 -11.12 5.41
CA GLU A 154 8.61 -12.08 4.90
C GLU A 154 7.52 -11.42 4.04
N THR A 155 7.91 -10.51 3.14
CA THR A 155 6.95 -9.93 2.18
C THR A 155 6.26 -11.02 1.34
N PRO A 156 4.95 -10.92 1.05
CA PRO A 156 4.20 -11.94 0.32
C PRO A 156 4.85 -12.27 -1.02
N GLU A 157 4.96 -13.55 -1.38
CA GLU A 157 5.48 -13.96 -2.69
C GLU A 157 4.55 -13.58 -3.85
N VAL A 158 3.28 -13.32 -3.54
CA VAL A 158 2.19 -13.15 -4.49
C VAL A 158 1.48 -11.82 -4.25
N ILE A 159 1.06 -11.18 -5.34
CA ILE A 159 0.16 -10.04 -5.34
C ILE A 159 -1.24 -10.53 -5.72
N GLY A 160 -2.22 -10.30 -4.85
CA GLY A 160 -3.62 -10.56 -5.18
C GLY A 160 -4.17 -9.47 -6.09
N SER A 161 -4.87 -9.84 -7.17
CA SER A 161 -5.49 -8.92 -8.12
C SER A 161 -6.98 -9.18 -8.25
N LEU A 162 -7.78 -8.11 -8.34
CA LEU A 162 -9.18 -8.23 -8.74
C LEU A 162 -9.25 -8.51 -10.25
N ASP A 163 -10.13 -9.41 -10.68
CA ASP A 163 -10.42 -9.70 -12.09
C ASP A 163 -9.21 -10.04 -12.99
N ASN A 164 -8.15 -10.65 -12.44
CA ASN A 164 -6.93 -11.00 -13.16
C ASN A 164 -6.25 -9.80 -13.84
N GLN A 165 -6.36 -8.62 -13.23
CA GLN A 165 -5.61 -7.46 -13.66
C GLN A 165 -4.11 -7.77 -13.62
N ASP A 166 -3.46 -7.76 -14.78
CA ASP A 166 -2.01 -7.85 -14.91
C ASP A 166 -1.40 -6.45 -14.82
N ASP A 167 -0.33 -6.31 -14.04
CA ASP A 167 0.44 -5.06 -13.92
C ASP A 167 1.92 -5.38 -13.69
N LYS A 168 2.64 -5.51 -14.81
CA LYS A 168 4.09 -5.81 -14.81
C LYS A 168 4.92 -4.73 -14.15
N ILE A 169 4.45 -3.48 -14.16
CA ILE A 169 5.14 -2.37 -13.50
C ILE A 169 5.02 -2.56 -11.99
N LEU A 170 3.83 -2.86 -11.48
CA LEU A 170 3.62 -3.18 -10.07
C LEU A 170 4.44 -4.40 -9.64
N SER A 171 4.46 -5.48 -10.43
CA SER A 171 5.33 -6.63 -10.19
C SER A 171 6.80 -6.22 -10.05
N SER A 172 7.30 -5.42 -10.99
CA SER A 172 8.69 -4.95 -10.98
C SER A 172 8.99 -4.07 -9.75
N LEU A 173 8.05 -3.19 -9.38
CA LEU A 173 8.15 -2.33 -8.19
C LEU A 173 8.22 -3.14 -6.89
N LEU A 174 7.47 -4.26 -6.80
CA LEU A 174 7.42 -5.11 -5.60
C LEU A 174 8.43 -6.28 -5.60
N SER A 175 9.09 -6.56 -6.72
CA SER A 175 10.11 -7.61 -6.82
C SER A 175 11.39 -7.20 -6.11
N THR A 176 12.00 -8.10 -5.35
CA THR A 176 13.35 -7.88 -4.79
C THR A 176 14.36 -8.63 -5.64
N GLU A 177 15.64 -8.31 -5.51
CA GLU A 177 16.73 -9.02 -6.22
C GLU A 177 16.70 -10.54 -6.01
N LYS A 178 16.01 -11.02 -4.96
CA LYS A 178 15.91 -12.44 -4.62
C LYS A 178 14.69 -13.15 -5.23
N LYS A 179 13.59 -12.45 -5.60
CA LYS A 179 12.35 -13.09 -6.10
C LYS A 179 11.47 -12.14 -6.93
N GLU A 180 11.06 -12.59 -8.13
CA GLU A 180 9.99 -11.96 -8.92
C GLU A 180 8.62 -12.15 -8.26
N LYS A 181 7.74 -11.14 -8.37
CA LYS A 181 6.37 -11.20 -7.85
C LYS A 181 5.36 -11.49 -8.96
N ASN A 182 4.54 -12.51 -8.75
CA ASN A 182 3.48 -12.93 -9.67
C ASN A 182 2.12 -12.41 -9.18
N LEU A 183 1.25 -12.03 -10.13
CA LEU A 183 -0.13 -11.64 -9.84
C LEU A 183 -1.05 -12.87 -9.93
N TYR A 184 -1.91 -13.03 -8.93
CA TYR A 184 -2.90 -14.09 -8.88
C TYR A 184 -4.30 -13.53 -8.69
N HIS A 185 -5.29 -14.26 -9.18
CA HIS A 185 -6.69 -13.91 -8.96
C HIS A 185 -7.01 -13.92 -7.46
N LEU A 186 -7.65 -12.85 -6.98
CA LEU A 186 -8.23 -12.84 -5.66
C LEU A 186 -9.51 -13.69 -5.69
N LEU A 187 -9.37 -15.01 -5.50
CA LEU A 187 -10.53 -15.91 -5.45
C LEU A 187 -11.42 -15.53 -4.26
N LEU A 188 -12.55 -14.90 -4.59
CA LEU A 188 -13.53 -14.36 -3.66
C LEU A 188 -14.18 -15.41 -2.73
N GLN A 189 -13.91 -16.71 -2.90
CA GLN A 189 -14.67 -17.78 -2.20
C GLN A 189 -13.89 -19.04 -1.76
N ASN A 190 -12.58 -19.21 -2.02
CA ASN A 190 -11.92 -20.50 -1.76
C ASN A 190 -10.69 -20.44 -0.83
N ALA A 191 -10.76 -21.23 0.25
CA ALA A 191 -9.75 -21.43 1.30
C ALA A 191 -8.39 -21.98 0.80
N SER A 192 -8.27 -22.35 -0.47
CA SER A 192 -7.09 -22.96 -1.06
C SER A 192 -6.11 -21.98 -1.71
N THR A 193 -6.51 -20.74 -2.01
CA THR A 193 -5.58 -19.63 -2.34
C THR A 193 -5.21 -18.82 -1.11
N VAL A 194 -6.12 -18.82 -0.13
CA VAL A 194 -5.91 -18.40 1.26
C VAL A 194 -4.64 -19.07 1.81
N SER A 195 -4.36 -20.36 1.60
CA SER A 195 -3.15 -21.01 2.17
C SER A 195 -1.79 -20.51 1.63
N ILE A 196 -1.73 -19.88 0.45
CA ILE A 196 -0.50 -19.25 -0.07
C ILE A 196 -0.30 -17.85 0.52
N LEU A 197 -1.39 -17.15 0.85
CA LEU A 197 -1.35 -15.82 1.49
C LEU A 197 -1.41 -15.87 3.04
N TYR A 198 -1.91 -16.97 3.62
CA TYR A 198 -2.10 -17.18 5.06
C TYR A 198 -0.91 -17.85 5.74
N LYS A 199 0.06 -18.38 4.99
CA LYS A 199 1.29 -18.92 5.61
C LYS A 199 2.04 -17.85 6.44
N ASN A 200 1.83 -16.56 6.15
CA ASN A 200 2.47 -15.46 6.85
C ASN A 200 1.53 -14.73 7.85
N SER A 201 0.25 -15.12 7.99
CA SER A 201 -0.73 -14.42 8.84
C SER A 201 -1.17 -15.23 10.07
N GLN A 202 -0.30 -16.11 10.59
CA GLN A 202 -0.61 -16.95 11.75
C GLN A 202 -0.70 -16.22 13.10
N ILE A 203 -0.72 -14.89 13.11
CA ILE A 203 -0.91 -14.10 14.32
C ILE A 203 -2.17 -13.26 14.09
N PHE A 204 -3.16 -13.40 14.98
CA PHE A 204 -4.49 -12.79 14.98
C PHE A 204 -5.63 -13.57 14.29
N LEU A 205 -5.97 -14.71 14.88
CA LEU A 205 -7.35 -14.97 15.33
C LEU A 205 -7.29 -15.33 16.81
N PRO A 206 -8.14 -14.73 17.65
CA PRO A 206 -9.43 -15.38 17.86
C PRO A 206 -10.61 -14.42 17.70
N PHE A 207 -11.75 -15.07 17.49
CA PHE A 207 -13.12 -14.58 17.45
C PHE A 207 -13.45 -13.42 18.41
#